data_AF-A0A494W1B8-F1
#
_entry.id   AF-A0A494W1B8-F1
#
_cell.length_a   1.000
_cell.length_b   1.000
_cell.length_c   1.000
_cell.angle_alpha   90.00
_cell.angle_beta   90.00
_cell.angle_gamma   90.00
#
_symmetry.space_group_name_H-M   'P 1'
#
loop_
_entity.id
_entity.type
_entity.pdbx_description
1 polymer ?
#
loop_
_entity_poly.entity_id
_entity_poly.type
_entity_poly.pdbx_seq_one_letter_code
_entity_poly.pdbx_strand_id
1 'polypeptide(L)'
;MAELDKSLQLEAVYYSAPAPRSLASIVALGLVFDRVHFPGVYVPQGDYDRDAWKAEIDRIAALPPSRFNDPRALVTLMKFAELSERMPGFFAFDRTKDDPLDKNNGDSEMVERMYAEMWGPPSKNFIPTFAPWHHKGVPGSDEHLTYPGDYYYQAAALRKSGELGAPLVSDMPGLPVPGAAGDMTGDAKALSGFLALQTMRVALDGVPLLAPDDIMEFRNANSQALRAFRRAMLRYAGEWRDKLKELPPEEVVRETAFLVQTEIVPALDELRQLASDPARPWYKRAVDGIKMAAALAGACMMADKEKAFGAMLAAAAPMFFTEVEAKGDKSQTVRRSDLYYLLKLQRVG
;
A
#
# COMPACT_ATOMS: atom_id res chain seq x y z
N MET A 1 10.05 -20.53 -15.50
CA MET A 1 9.52 -20.26 -14.14
C MET A 1 9.61 -18.78 -13.75
N ALA A 2 10.73 -18.08 -13.99
CA ALA A 2 10.88 -16.67 -13.61
C ALA A 2 9.83 -15.70 -14.23
N GLU A 3 9.44 -15.89 -15.49
CA GLU A 3 8.40 -15.06 -16.13
C GLU A 3 7.01 -15.27 -15.52
N LEU A 4 6.68 -16.51 -15.17
CA LEU A 4 5.41 -16.81 -14.51
C LEU A 4 5.37 -16.15 -13.12
N ASP A 5 6.48 -16.20 -12.38
CA ASP A 5 6.60 -15.52 -11.09
C ASP A 5 6.47 -13.99 -11.23
N LYS A 6 7.00 -13.40 -12.31
CA LYS A 6 6.82 -11.97 -12.60
C LYS A 6 5.38 -11.62 -12.94
N SER A 7 4.67 -12.47 -13.67
CA SER A 7 3.24 -12.26 -14.00
C SER A 7 2.32 -12.25 -12.77
N LEU A 8 2.76 -12.91 -11.69
CA LEU A 8 2.05 -13.03 -10.42
C LEU A 8 2.40 -11.93 -9.40
N GLN A 9 3.35 -11.05 -9.73
CA GLN A 9 3.65 -9.90 -8.88
C GLN A 9 2.48 -8.92 -8.93
N LEU A 10 2.02 -8.49 -7.76
CA LEU A 10 1.09 -7.37 -7.68
C LEU A 10 1.89 -6.10 -7.53
N GLU A 11 2.05 -5.38 -8.63
CA GLU A 11 2.60 -4.04 -8.61
C GLU A 11 1.47 -3.01 -8.55
N ALA A 12 1.75 -1.82 -8.05
CA ALA A 12 0.82 -0.70 -8.06
C ALA A 12 1.53 0.60 -8.45
N VAL A 13 0.79 1.53 -9.03
CA VAL A 13 1.27 2.89 -9.26
C VAL A 13 0.59 3.81 -8.27
N TYR A 14 1.39 4.50 -7.46
CA TYR A 14 0.88 5.40 -6.45
C TYR A 14 0.36 6.68 -7.09
N TYR A 15 -0.90 7.03 -6.88
CA TYR A 15 -1.60 8.06 -7.66
C TYR A 15 -1.77 9.40 -6.94
N SER A 16 -1.95 9.40 -5.61
CA SER A 16 -2.45 10.60 -4.91
C SER A 16 -1.44 11.74 -4.76
N ALA A 17 -0.15 11.43 -4.67
CA ALA A 17 0.93 12.37 -4.39
C ALA A 17 2.30 11.72 -4.65
N PRO A 18 3.41 12.46 -4.76
CA PRO A 18 4.75 11.89 -4.94
C PRO A 18 5.29 11.09 -3.73
N ALA A 19 4.56 11.05 -2.62
CA ALA A 19 4.82 10.20 -1.46
C ALA A 19 3.51 9.84 -0.75
N PRO A 20 3.46 8.70 -0.03
CA PRO A 20 2.35 8.39 0.87
C PRO A 20 2.21 9.40 2.00
N ARG A 21 0.97 9.76 2.35
CA ARG A 21 0.70 10.80 3.35
C ARG A 21 0.84 10.32 4.78
N SER A 22 0.81 9.01 4.98
CA SER A 22 0.82 8.41 6.31
C SER A 22 1.61 7.10 6.35
N LEU A 23 2.11 6.76 7.54
CA LEU A 23 2.72 5.46 7.80
C LEU A 23 1.71 4.31 7.60
N ALA A 24 0.43 4.52 7.91
CA ALA A 24 -0.62 3.54 7.67
C ALA A 24 -0.74 3.19 6.18
N SER A 25 -0.66 4.20 5.30
CA SER A 25 -0.62 4.01 3.84
C SER A 25 0.56 3.12 3.44
N ILE A 26 1.77 3.39 3.98
CA ILE A 26 2.98 2.62 3.70
C ILE A 26 2.83 1.16 4.16
N VAL A 27 2.30 0.93 5.36
CA VAL A 27 2.04 -0.41 5.90
C VAL A 27 1.05 -1.16 5.00
N ALA A 28 -0.08 -0.54 4.64
CA ALA A 28 -1.07 -1.15 3.76
C ALA A 28 -0.48 -1.54 2.39
N LEU A 29 0.28 -0.62 1.79
CA LEU A 29 0.98 -0.87 0.53
C LEU A 29 1.99 -2.03 0.67
N GLY A 30 2.79 -2.02 1.73
CA GLY A 30 3.83 -3.02 2.02
C GLY A 30 3.29 -4.42 2.29
N LEU A 31 2.03 -4.54 2.71
CA LEU A 31 1.38 -5.82 2.95
C LEU A 31 0.65 -6.36 1.71
N VAL A 32 0.24 -5.50 0.78
CA VAL A 32 -0.50 -5.92 -0.42
C VAL A 32 0.45 -6.16 -1.61
N PHE A 33 1.23 -5.15 -1.96
CA PHE A 33 1.94 -5.10 -3.24
C PHE A 33 3.36 -5.62 -3.12
N ASP A 34 3.89 -6.21 -4.18
CA ASP A 34 5.31 -6.52 -4.31
C ASP A 34 6.14 -5.27 -4.49
N ARG A 35 5.62 -4.30 -5.25
CA ARG A 35 6.33 -3.08 -5.63
C ARG A 35 5.35 -1.94 -5.83
N VAL A 36 5.74 -0.74 -5.44
CA VAL A 36 4.93 0.47 -5.65
C VAL A 36 5.76 1.49 -6.42
N HIS A 37 5.22 1.95 -7.55
CA HIS A 37 5.88 2.88 -8.45
C HIS A 37 5.48 4.34 -8.15
N PHE A 38 6.48 5.22 -8.17
CA PHE A 38 6.37 6.66 -8.00
C PHE A 38 6.91 7.36 -9.26
N PRO A 39 6.06 7.52 -10.29
CA PRO A 39 6.50 8.02 -11.59
C PRO A 39 7.01 9.46 -11.51
N GLY A 40 8.13 9.70 -12.18
CA GLY A 40 8.75 11.03 -12.22
C GLY A 40 9.38 11.51 -10.91
N VAL A 41 9.42 10.67 -9.87
CA VAL A 41 10.01 11.02 -8.57
C VAL A 41 11.44 10.53 -8.50
N TYR A 42 12.32 11.38 -7.97
CA TYR A 42 13.65 11.05 -7.47
C TYR A 42 13.73 11.41 -5.98
N VAL A 43 14.23 10.49 -5.17
CA VAL A 43 14.56 10.72 -3.76
C VAL A 43 16.02 10.37 -3.52
N PRO A 44 16.73 11.12 -2.64
CA PRO A 44 18.15 10.90 -2.39
C PRO A 44 18.40 9.53 -1.74
N GLN A 45 19.46 8.83 -2.16
CA GLN A 45 19.71 7.40 -1.83
C GLN A 45 20.84 7.17 -0.80
N GLY A 46 21.19 8.18 0.02
CA GLY A 46 22.03 7.97 1.21
C GLY A 46 23.37 8.71 1.24
N ASP A 47 23.80 9.32 0.13
CA ASP A 47 25.04 10.11 0.06
C ASP A 47 24.80 11.57 0.49
N TYR A 48 24.21 11.77 1.68
CA TYR A 48 23.94 13.10 2.21
C TYR A 48 24.03 13.20 3.73
N ASP A 49 24.28 14.42 4.23
CA ASP A 49 24.29 14.73 5.65
C ASP A 49 22.87 14.65 6.23
N ARG A 50 22.60 13.61 7.01
CA ARG A 50 21.29 13.36 7.63
C ARG A 50 20.91 14.41 8.67
N ASP A 51 21.88 14.95 9.40
CA ASP A 51 21.61 15.97 10.41
C ASP A 51 21.26 17.30 9.73
N ALA A 52 21.98 17.66 8.67
CA ALA A 52 21.66 18.82 7.85
C ALA A 52 20.30 18.66 7.13
N TRP A 53 19.99 17.45 6.66
CA TRP A 53 18.68 17.12 6.07
C TRP A 53 17.53 17.30 7.07
N LYS A 54 17.68 16.76 8.28
CA LYS A 54 16.69 16.90 9.35
C LYS A 54 16.50 18.36 9.76
N ALA A 55 17.60 19.11 9.92
CA ALA A 55 17.53 20.55 10.19
C ALA A 55 16.78 21.31 9.08
N GLU A 56 16.96 20.92 7.82
CA GLU A 56 16.24 21.51 6.70
C GLU A 56 14.75 21.15 6.69
N ILE A 57 14.40 19.90 7.02
CA ILE A 57 13.00 19.47 7.23
C ILE A 57 12.35 20.35 8.30
N ASP A 58 13.00 20.50 9.45
CA ASP A 58 12.48 21.29 10.58
C ASP A 58 12.33 22.77 10.20
N ARG A 59 13.30 23.34 9.46
CA ARG A 59 13.25 24.71 8.96
C ARG A 59 12.06 24.93 8.02
N ILE A 60 11.82 24.02 7.07
CA ILE A 60 10.71 24.13 6.11
C ILE A 60 9.36 23.92 6.82
N ALA A 61 9.29 22.97 7.76
CA ALA A 61 8.08 22.69 8.53
C ALA A 61 7.66 23.88 9.43
N ALA A 62 8.62 24.72 9.85
CA ALA A 62 8.37 25.94 10.61
C ALA A 62 7.87 27.12 9.77
N LEU A 63 7.91 27.03 8.43
CA LEU A 63 7.39 28.10 7.57
C LEU A 63 5.87 28.21 7.69
N PRO A 64 5.31 29.43 7.72
CA PRO A 64 3.86 29.60 7.71
C PRO A 64 3.28 29.03 6.41
N PRO A 65 2.08 28.43 6.44
CA PRO A 65 1.41 27.98 5.23
C PRO A 65 1.25 29.17 4.27
N SER A 66 1.75 29.04 3.05
CA SER A 66 1.57 30.07 2.03
C SER A 66 0.38 29.70 1.14
N ARG A 67 -0.27 30.70 0.55
CA ARG A 67 -1.40 30.47 -0.38
C ARG A 67 -0.98 29.75 -1.67
N PHE A 68 0.30 29.79 -2.02
CA PHE A 68 0.80 29.36 -3.34
C PHE A 68 1.75 28.16 -3.27
N ASN A 69 2.23 27.83 -2.08
CA ASN A 69 3.19 26.76 -1.87
C ASN A 69 2.89 26.13 -0.52
N ASP A 70 2.37 24.90 -0.54
CA ASP A 70 2.17 24.13 0.68
C ASP A 70 3.48 23.40 1.02
N PRO A 71 4.27 23.90 2.01
CA PRO A 71 5.52 23.25 2.39
C PRO A 71 5.30 21.81 2.88
N ARG A 72 4.07 21.43 3.24
CA ARG A 72 3.74 20.09 3.76
C ARG A 72 4.02 19.00 2.73
N ALA A 73 3.75 19.22 1.44
CA ALA A 73 4.00 18.20 0.42
C ALA A 73 5.51 17.91 0.30
N LEU A 74 6.33 18.96 0.28
CA LEU A 74 7.79 18.85 0.27
C LEU A 74 8.29 18.16 1.55
N VAL A 75 7.84 18.61 2.73
CA VAL A 75 8.22 18.01 4.02
C VAL A 75 7.84 16.53 4.09
N THR A 76 6.64 16.15 3.61
CA THR A 76 6.21 14.75 3.56
C THR A 76 7.12 13.92 2.67
N LEU A 77 7.48 14.41 1.48
CA LEU A 77 8.39 13.69 0.59
C LEU A 77 9.81 13.62 1.16
N MET A 78 10.29 14.66 1.84
CA MET A 78 11.61 14.65 2.49
C MET A 78 11.69 13.61 3.62
N LYS A 79 10.63 13.50 4.43
CA LYS A 79 10.51 12.45 5.46
C LYS A 79 10.35 11.07 4.84
N PHE A 80 9.62 10.97 3.73
CA PHE A 80 9.45 9.72 3.00
C PHE A 80 10.77 9.22 2.41
N ALA A 81 11.67 10.11 1.96
CA ALA A 81 12.99 9.73 1.47
C ALA A 81 13.76 8.88 2.50
N GLU A 82 13.78 9.31 3.78
CA GLU A 82 14.41 8.57 4.87
C GLU A 82 13.78 7.18 5.10
N LEU A 83 12.46 7.08 4.95
CA LEU A 83 11.75 5.79 5.07
C LEU A 83 12.04 4.88 3.88
N SER A 84 12.12 5.46 2.68
CA SER A 84 12.27 4.70 1.43
C SER A 84 13.63 4.02 1.32
N GLU A 85 14.68 4.63 1.87
CA GLU A 85 16.04 4.06 1.91
C GLU A 85 16.06 2.72 2.68
N ARG A 86 15.19 2.58 3.68
CA ARG A 86 15.05 1.36 4.50
C ARG A 86 14.18 0.29 3.85
N MET A 87 13.60 0.56 2.68
CA MET A 87 12.74 -0.37 1.94
C MET A 87 13.27 -0.62 0.53
N PRO A 88 14.52 -1.11 0.38
CA PRO A 88 15.15 -1.25 -0.92
C PRO A 88 14.35 -2.20 -1.81
N GLY A 89 14.14 -1.77 -3.06
CA GLY A 89 13.41 -2.54 -4.08
C GLY A 89 11.89 -2.54 -3.94
N PHE A 90 11.32 -2.10 -2.81
CA PHE A 90 9.87 -2.01 -2.64
C PHE A 90 9.30 -0.77 -3.33
N PHE A 91 9.90 0.40 -3.08
CA PHE A 91 9.55 1.62 -3.79
C PHE A 91 10.36 1.74 -5.07
N ALA A 92 9.68 1.97 -6.19
CA ALA A 92 10.28 2.16 -7.50
C ALA A 92 10.18 3.63 -7.89
N PHE A 93 11.33 4.28 -7.95
CA PHE A 93 11.48 5.65 -8.42
C PHE A 93 11.94 5.61 -9.88
N ASP A 94 11.25 6.33 -10.76
CA ASP A 94 11.53 6.29 -12.20
C ASP A 94 12.64 7.26 -12.62
N ARG A 95 13.02 8.21 -11.75
CA ARG A 95 14.08 9.18 -12.02
C ARG A 95 15.38 8.78 -11.33
N THR A 96 16.47 9.34 -11.85
CA THR A 96 17.82 9.13 -11.33
C THR A 96 18.45 10.46 -10.96
N LYS A 97 19.59 10.42 -10.26
CA LYS A 97 20.36 11.61 -9.91
C LYS A 97 20.71 12.48 -11.12
N ASP A 98 21.09 11.82 -12.23
CA ASP A 98 21.62 12.47 -13.44
C ASP A 98 20.52 12.89 -14.43
N ASP A 99 19.29 12.38 -14.24
CA ASP A 99 18.12 12.74 -15.03
C ASP A 99 16.95 13.14 -14.11
N PRO A 100 17.05 14.30 -13.44
CA PRO A 100 16.00 14.77 -12.53
C PRO A 100 14.74 15.21 -13.26
N LEU A 101 14.89 15.75 -14.48
CA LEU A 101 13.85 16.44 -15.22
C LEU A 101 13.84 15.93 -16.65
N ASP A 102 12.78 15.23 -17.03
CA ASP A 102 12.58 14.88 -18.42
C ASP A 102 12.45 16.13 -19.28
N LYS A 103 13.00 16.07 -20.50
CA LYS A 103 12.69 17.07 -21.53
C LYS A 103 11.25 16.93 -22.02
N ASN A 104 10.63 15.77 -21.84
CA ASN A 104 9.19 15.62 -21.97
C ASN A 104 8.51 16.24 -20.76
N ASN A 105 8.38 17.57 -20.79
CA ASN A 105 7.34 18.30 -20.07
C ASN A 105 6.07 17.46 -20.16
N GLY A 106 5.64 16.85 -19.03
CA GLY A 106 4.55 15.89 -19.05
C GLY A 106 3.39 16.43 -19.88
N ASP A 107 2.80 15.57 -20.71
CA ASP A 107 1.73 15.91 -21.65
C ASP A 107 0.75 16.96 -21.08
N SER A 108 0.98 18.23 -21.43
CA SER A 108 0.23 19.35 -20.86
C SER A 108 -1.25 19.24 -21.23
N GLU A 109 -1.54 18.60 -22.36
CA GLU A 109 -2.89 18.27 -22.78
C GLU A 109 -3.55 17.29 -21.80
N MET A 110 -2.84 16.25 -21.37
CA MET A 110 -3.32 15.31 -20.35
C MET A 110 -3.57 16.00 -19.01
N VAL A 111 -2.68 16.91 -18.60
CA VAL A 111 -2.84 17.72 -17.38
C VAL A 111 -4.09 18.60 -17.46
N GLU A 112 -4.30 19.30 -18.57
CA GLU A 112 -5.49 20.13 -18.79
C GLU A 112 -6.78 19.31 -18.81
N ARG A 113 -6.77 18.14 -19.46
CA ARG A 113 -7.92 17.22 -19.48
C ARG A 113 -8.24 16.70 -18.08
N MET A 114 -7.23 16.29 -17.32
CA MET A 114 -7.42 15.87 -15.92
C MET A 114 -8.00 16.98 -15.06
N TYR A 115 -7.48 18.20 -15.18
CA TYR A 115 -8.02 19.35 -14.48
C TYR A 115 -9.50 19.58 -14.84
N ALA A 116 -9.83 19.54 -16.13
CA ALA A 116 -11.20 19.72 -16.61
C ALA A 116 -12.16 18.62 -16.14
N GLU A 117 -11.69 17.37 -16.02
CA GLU A 117 -12.49 16.26 -15.51
C GLU A 117 -12.77 16.41 -14.00
N MET A 118 -11.77 16.85 -13.23
CA MET A 118 -11.89 17.00 -11.77
C MET A 118 -12.72 18.22 -11.36
N TRP A 119 -12.56 19.34 -12.07
CA TRP A 119 -13.09 20.65 -11.65
C TRP A 119 -14.08 21.27 -12.63
N GLY A 120 -14.30 20.63 -13.78
CA GLY A 120 -15.00 21.23 -14.91
C GLY A 120 -14.09 22.13 -15.75
N PRO A 121 -14.58 22.59 -16.91
CA PRO A 121 -13.82 23.48 -17.79
C PRO A 121 -13.48 24.79 -17.07
N PRO A 122 -12.27 25.34 -17.27
CA PRO A 122 -11.91 26.63 -16.69
C PRO A 122 -12.85 27.74 -17.22
N SER A 123 -13.14 28.73 -16.39
CA SER A 123 -13.96 29.88 -16.82
C SER A 123 -13.29 30.63 -17.98
N LYS A 124 -14.08 31.30 -18.84
CA LYS A 124 -13.58 31.94 -20.09
C LYS A 124 -12.39 32.90 -19.91
N ASN A 125 -12.20 33.46 -18.72
CA ASN A 125 -11.13 34.42 -18.41
C ASN A 125 -10.13 33.87 -17.38
N PHE A 126 -10.10 32.56 -17.17
CA PHE A 126 -9.20 31.90 -16.24
C PHE A 126 -8.34 30.88 -17.00
N ILE A 127 -7.03 31.07 -16.97
CA ILE A 127 -6.07 30.11 -17.53
C ILE A 127 -5.41 29.42 -16.34
N PRO A 128 -5.68 28.12 -16.10
CA PRO A 128 -5.04 27.41 -15.01
C PRO A 128 -3.54 27.31 -15.30
N THR A 129 -2.73 27.64 -14.30
CA THR A 129 -1.27 27.48 -14.37
C THR A 129 -0.86 26.30 -13.52
N PHE A 130 -0.14 25.36 -14.12
CA PHE A 130 0.32 24.15 -13.46
C PHE A 130 1.83 24.20 -13.29
N ALA A 131 2.31 24.02 -12.07
CA ALA A 131 3.74 23.84 -11.82
C ALA A 131 4.16 22.47 -12.36
N PRO A 132 5.12 22.38 -13.29
CA PRO A 132 5.47 21.10 -13.91
C PRO A 132 6.30 20.22 -12.96
N TRP A 133 7.18 20.84 -12.17
CA TRP A 133 8.13 20.15 -11.32
C TRP A 133 8.42 20.93 -10.05
N HIS A 134 8.88 20.20 -9.04
CA HIS A 134 9.48 20.71 -7.84
C HIS A 134 10.87 20.09 -7.70
N HIS A 135 11.83 20.91 -7.28
CA HIS A 135 13.20 20.49 -7.09
C HIS A 135 13.77 21.08 -5.81
N LYS A 136 14.48 20.27 -5.04
CA LYS A 136 15.12 20.66 -3.79
C LYS A 136 16.49 19.99 -3.68
N GLY A 137 17.55 20.79 -3.69
CA GLY A 137 18.90 20.30 -3.37
C GLY A 137 19.01 19.87 -1.90
N VAL A 138 19.81 18.83 -1.66
CA VAL A 138 20.15 18.36 -0.33
C VAL A 138 21.34 19.16 0.21
N PRO A 139 21.26 19.77 1.41
CA PRO A 139 22.37 20.54 1.95
C PRO A 139 23.67 19.73 2.05
N GLY A 140 24.76 20.28 1.51
CA GLY A 140 26.10 19.67 1.61
C GLY A 140 26.32 18.45 0.71
N SER A 141 25.43 18.20 -0.26
CA SER A 141 25.54 17.07 -1.19
C SER A 141 25.13 17.48 -2.61
N ASP A 142 25.58 16.71 -3.61
CA ASP A 142 25.08 16.76 -4.99
C ASP A 142 23.74 16.01 -5.15
N GLU A 143 23.26 15.39 -4.07
CA GLU A 143 21.93 14.80 -4.00
C GLU A 143 20.83 15.86 -4.07
N HIS A 144 19.68 15.46 -4.59
CA HIS A 144 18.50 16.29 -4.67
C HIS A 144 17.23 15.46 -4.51
N LEU A 145 16.11 16.16 -4.41
CA LEU A 145 14.78 15.60 -4.43
C LEU A 145 14.05 16.29 -5.56
N THR A 146 13.49 15.49 -6.47
CA THR A 146 12.77 15.99 -7.64
C THR A 146 11.47 15.24 -7.82
N TYR A 147 10.39 15.95 -8.08
CA TYR A 147 9.09 15.34 -8.31
C TYR A 147 8.20 16.23 -9.19
N PRO A 148 7.23 15.65 -9.93
CA PRO A 148 6.29 16.42 -10.72
C PRO A 148 5.32 17.21 -9.82
N GLY A 149 4.80 18.34 -10.29
CA GLY A 149 3.69 19.02 -9.59
C GLY A 149 2.40 18.19 -9.63
N ASP A 150 1.42 18.51 -8.77
CA ASP A 150 0.26 17.65 -8.47
C ASP A 150 -0.41 17.01 -9.70
N TYR A 151 -0.84 17.81 -10.68
CA TYR A 151 -1.51 17.28 -11.88
C TYR A 151 -0.55 16.57 -12.83
N TYR A 152 0.71 17.03 -12.92
CA TYR A 152 1.74 16.36 -13.71
C TYR A 152 2.08 14.99 -13.11
N TYR A 153 2.07 14.86 -11.79
CA TYR A 153 2.29 13.61 -11.08
C TYR A 153 1.16 12.63 -11.37
N GLN A 154 -0.08 13.07 -11.23
CA GLN A 154 -1.25 12.23 -11.48
C GLN A 154 -1.33 11.79 -12.95
N ALA A 155 -1.00 12.67 -13.90
CA ALA A 155 -0.90 12.33 -15.32
C ALA A 155 0.21 11.29 -15.59
N ALA A 156 1.38 11.46 -14.96
CA ALA A 156 2.47 10.50 -15.05
C ALA A 156 2.09 9.15 -14.42
N ALA A 157 1.36 9.14 -13.30
CA ALA A 157 0.85 7.94 -12.66
C ALA A 157 -0.13 7.18 -13.53
N LEU A 158 -1.09 7.88 -14.16
CA LEU A 158 -2.02 7.28 -15.12
C LEU A 158 -1.30 6.63 -16.29
N ARG A 159 -0.34 7.34 -16.89
CA ARG A 159 0.46 6.79 -18.00
C ARG A 159 1.23 5.55 -17.56
N LYS A 160 1.94 5.64 -16.44
CA LYS A 160 2.72 4.53 -15.90
C LYS A 160 1.86 3.31 -15.56
N SER A 161 0.65 3.55 -15.03
CA SER A 161 -0.32 2.49 -14.75
C SER A 161 -0.73 1.76 -16.02
N GLY A 162 -1.03 2.50 -17.10
CA GLY A 162 -1.33 1.92 -18.41
C GLY A 162 -0.16 1.17 -19.04
N GLU A 163 1.07 1.68 -18.90
CA GLU A 163 2.29 1.03 -19.38
C GLU A 163 2.56 -0.31 -18.67
N LEU A 164 2.31 -0.37 -17.36
CA LEU A 164 2.58 -1.55 -16.54
C LEU A 164 1.41 -2.54 -16.48
N GLY A 165 0.19 -2.11 -16.80
CA GLY A 165 -1.03 -2.85 -16.46
C GLY A 165 -1.15 -3.06 -14.95
N ALA A 166 -0.82 -2.02 -14.17
CA ALA A 166 -0.81 -2.04 -12.72
C ALA A 166 -1.87 -1.08 -12.16
N PRO A 167 -2.63 -1.45 -11.11
CA PRO A 167 -3.65 -0.58 -10.52
C PRO A 167 -3.08 0.74 -10.00
N LEU A 168 -3.87 1.79 -10.16
CA LEU A 168 -3.67 3.05 -9.46
C LEU A 168 -4.15 2.92 -8.01
N VAL A 169 -3.33 3.38 -7.06
CA VAL A 169 -3.67 3.35 -5.64
C VAL A 169 -3.60 4.76 -5.05
N SER A 170 -4.62 5.12 -4.28
CA SER A 170 -4.74 6.44 -3.64
C SER A 170 -5.02 6.27 -2.16
N ASP A 171 -4.33 7.04 -1.33
CA ASP A 171 -4.64 7.20 0.10
C ASP A 171 -5.44 8.46 0.41
N MET A 172 -5.85 9.22 -0.62
CA MET A 172 -6.66 10.42 -0.48
C MET A 172 -8.14 10.08 -0.69
N PRO A 173 -8.99 10.16 0.35
CA PRO A 173 -10.43 9.95 0.20
C PRO A 173 -11.03 10.98 -0.76
N GLY A 174 -11.88 10.52 -1.68
CA GLY A 174 -12.60 11.40 -2.60
C GLY A 174 -11.78 11.92 -3.78
N LEU A 175 -10.49 11.58 -3.89
CA LEU A 175 -9.72 11.90 -5.09
C LEU A 175 -10.21 11.00 -6.23
N PRO A 176 -10.79 11.57 -7.32
CA PRO A 176 -11.16 10.77 -8.48
C PRO A 176 -9.89 10.16 -9.08
N VAL A 177 -9.95 8.86 -9.34
CA VAL A 177 -8.90 8.12 -10.04
C VAL A 177 -9.41 7.91 -11.47
N PRO A 178 -8.94 8.67 -12.47
CA PRO A 178 -9.35 8.49 -13.85
C PRO A 178 -9.10 7.05 -14.28
N GLY A 179 -10.06 6.44 -14.96
CA GLY A 179 -9.98 5.02 -15.33
C GLY A 179 -10.29 4.02 -14.20
N ALA A 180 -10.40 4.43 -12.93
CA ALA A 180 -11.13 3.60 -11.93
C ALA A 180 -12.63 3.55 -12.26
N ALA A 181 -13.12 4.55 -12.99
CA ALA A 181 -14.42 4.54 -13.66
C ALA A 181 -14.40 3.85 -15.06
N GLY A 182 -13.26 3.33 -15.50
CA GLY A 182 -13.14 2.56 -16.72
C GLY A 182 -13.49 1.09 -16.50
N ASP A 183 -13.21 0.24 -17.49
CA ASP A 183 -13.38 -1.22 -17.42
C ASP A 183 -12.36 -1.86 -16.44
N MET A 184 -12.48 -1.53 -15.14
CA MET A 184 -11.75 -2.18 -14.04
C MET A 184 -12.00 -3.68 -14.02
N THR A 185 -13.12 -4.11 -14.58
CA THR A 185 -13.50 -5.51 -14.73
C THR A 185 -12.71 -6.20 -15.83
N GLY A 186 -12.30 -5.48 -16.87
CA GLY A 186 -11.48 -5.99 -17.98
C GLY A 186 -10.04 -6.33 -17.60
N ASP A 187 -9.52 -5.73 -16.52
CA ASP A 187 -8.18 -6.01 -15.99
C ASP A 187 -8.23 -6.77 -14.65
N ALA A 188 -7.97 -8.07 -14.72
CA ALA A 188 -7.94 -8.95 -13.55
C ALA A 188 -6.91 -8.52 -12.49
N LYS A 189 -5.77 -7.92 -12.90
CA LYS A 189 -4.77 -7.44 -11.94
C LYS A 189 -5.29 -6.22 -11.20
N ALA A 190 -5.91 -5.28 -11.91
CA ALA A 190 -6.50 -4.10 -11.29
C ALA A 190 -7.59 -4.48 -10.28
N LEU A 191 -8.53 -5.34 -10.68
CA LEU A 191 -9.60 -5.82 -9.79
C LEU A 191 -9.03 -6.60 -8.59
N SER A 192 -8.01 -7.44 -8.79
CA SER A 192 -7.38 -8.18 -7.70
C SER A 192 -6.66 -7.27 -6.69
N GLY A 193 -5.99 -6.22 -7.16
CA GLY A 193 -5.34 -5.24 -6.30
C GLY A 193 -6.37 -4.45 -5.49
N PHE A 194 -7.50 -4.11 -6.10
CA PHE A 194 -8.60 -3.44 -5.43
C PHE A 194 -9.24 -4.32 -4.34
N LEU A 195 -9.55 -5.58 -4.66
CA LEU A 195 -10.05 -6.58 -3.70
C LEU A 195 -9.07 -6.77 -2.53
N ALA A 196 -7.78 -6.87 -2.83
CA ALA A 196 -6.73 -7.02 -1.83
C ALA A 196 -6.68 -5.80 -0.89
N LEU A 197 -6.78 -4.58 -1.43
CA LEU A 197 -6.82 -3.35 -0.63
C LEU A 197 -8.05 -3.29 0.28
N GLN A 198 -9.24 -3.61 -0.23
CA GLN A 198 -10.46 -3.62 0.58
C GLN A 198 -10.40 -4.70 1.67
N THR A 199 -9.91 -5.89 1.32
CA THR A 199 -9.68 -6.99 2.28
C THR A 199 -8.72 -6.56 3.38
N MET A 200 -7.58 -5.97 2.99
CA MET A 200 -6.58 -5.51 3.94
C MET A 200 -7.10 -4.37 4.79
N ARG A 201 -7.90 -3.43 4.26
CA ARG A 201 -8.49 -2.36 5.08
C ARG A 201 -9.22 -2.92 6.30
N VAL A 202 -9.95 -4.02 6.15
CA VAL A 202 -10.63 -4.66 7.28
C VAL A 202 -9.65 -5.47 8.14
N ALA A 203 -8.72 -6.19 7.53
CA ALA A 203 -7.70 -6.95 8.26
C ALA A 203 -6.73 -6.06 9.08
N LEU A 204 -6.52 -4.81 8.64
CA LEU A 204 -5.58 -3.85 9.22
C LEU A 204 -6.08 -3.16 10.48
N ASP A 205 -7.38 -3.20 10.79
CA ASP A 205 -7.96 -2.57 12.00
C ASP A 205 -7.38 -3.10 13.34
N GLY A 206 -6.42 -4.05 13.31
CA GLY A 206 -5.63 -4.48 14.47
C GLY A 206 -4.12 -4.61 14.22
N VAL A 207 -3.62 -4.20 13.05
CA VAL A 207 -2.19 -4.26 12.73
C VAL A 207 -1.51 -3.01 13.29
N PRO A 208 -0.47 -3.13 14.13
CA PRO A 208 0.25 -1.96 14.61
C PRO A 208 0.90 -1.22 13.43
N LEU A 209 1.09 0.09 13.58
CA LEU A 209 1.91 0.85 12.63
C LEU A 209 3.34 0.29 12.69
N LEU A 210 3.79 -0.28 11.57
CA LEU A 210 5.09 -0.94 11.47
C LEU A 210 6.14 0.06 11.00
N ALA A 211 7.35 -0.04 11.56
CA ALA A 211 8.49 0.68 11.00
C ALA A 211 8.87 0.06 9.63
N PRO A 212 9.57 0.81 8.76
CA PRO A 212 10.04 0.29 7.47
C PRO A 212 10.76 -1.07 7.56
N ASP A 213 11.67 -1.23 8.53
CA ASP A 213 12.42 -2.48 8.71
C ASP A 213 11.49 -3.64 9.10
N ASP A 214 10.52 -3.39 9.98
CA ASP A 214 9.53 -4.39 10.38
C ASP A 214 8.66 -4.82 9.19
N ILE A 215 8.33 -3.89 8.29
CA ILE A 215 7.59 -4.20 7.05
C ILE A 215 8.45 -5.11 6.16
N MET A 216 9.74 -4.81 5.99
CA MET A 216 10.64 -5.62 5.16
C MET A 216 10.89 -6.99 5.77
N GLU A 217 11.13 -7.08 7.08
CA GLU A 217 11.24 -8.34 7.80
C GLU A 217 9.97 -9.17 7.63
N PHE A 218 8.82 -8.54 7.84
CA PHE A 218 7.52 -9.18 7.65
C PHE A 218 7.37 -9.75 6.24
N ARG A 219 7.67 -8.96 5.21
CA ARG A 219 7.57 -9.38 3.81
C ARG A 219 8.47 -10.56 3.50
N ASN A 220 9.71 -10.53 3.99
CA ASN A 220 10.67 -11.60 3.78
C ASN A 220 10.21 -12.90 4.46
N ALA A 221 9.82 -12.82 5.73
CA ALA A 221 9.31 -13.95 6.51
C ALA A 221 8.01 -14.54 5.94
N ASN A 222 7.20 -13.72 5.26
CA ASN A 222 5.86 -14.08 4.78
C ASN A 222 5.72 -14.16 3.27
N SER A 223 6.82 -14.14 2.53
CA SER A 223 6.82 -14.11 1.07
C SER A 223 5.93 -15.19 0.44
N GLN A 224 5.93 -16.42 0.96
CA GLN A 224 5.07 -17.51 0.48
C GLN A 224 3.58 -17.28 0.78
N ALA A 225 3.25 -16.80 1.98
CA ALA A 225 1.86 -16.53 2.39
C ALA A 225 1.29 -15.35 1.59
N LEU A 226 2.06 -14.27 1.44
CA LEU A 226 1.74 -13.13 0.61
C LEU A 226 1.51 -13.56 -0.83
N ARG A 227 2.39 -14.39 -1.41
CA ARG A 227 2.22 -14.94 -2.76
C ARG A 227 0.93 -15.75 -2.89
N ALA A 228 0.58 -16.57 -1.90
CA ALA A 228 -0.66 -17.35 -1.91
C ALA A 228 -1.90 -16.45 -1.83
N PHE A 229 -1.87 -15.43 -0.98
CA PHE A 229 -2.93 -14.43 -0.86
C PHE A 229 -3.20 -13.73 -2.19
N ARG A 230 -2.16 -13.24 -2.86
CA ARG A 230 -2.29 -12.56 -4.17
C ARG A 230 -2.85 -13.48 -5.25
N ARG A 231 -2.41 -14.74 -5.29
CA ARG A 231 -3.00 -15.75 -6.20
C ARG A 231 -4.48 -15.98 -5.91
N ALA A 232 -4.88 -15.96 -4.65
CA ALA A 232 -6.28 -16.09 -4.28
C ALA A 232 -7.08 -14.87 -4.74
N MET A 233 -6.58 -13.65 -4.53
CA MET A 233 -7.22 -12.41 -5.02
C MET A 233 -7.32 -12.37 -6.55
N LEU A 234 -6.30 -12.81 -7.29
CA LEU A 234 -6.34 -12.90 -8.75
C LEU A 234 -7.40 -13.89 -9.24
N ARG A 235 -7.50 -15.06 -8.61
CA ARG A 235 -8.54 -16.04 -8.94
C ARG A 235 -9.93 -15.50 -8.64
N TYR A 236 -10.09 -14.88 -7.47
CA TYR A 236 -11.33 -14.27 -7.03
C TYR A 236 -11.77 -13.14 -7.99
N ALA A 237 -10.84 -12.29 -8.42
CA ALA A 237 -11.08 -11.28 -9.46
C ALA A 237 -11.58 -11.91 -10.78
N GLY A 238 -11.00 -13.05 -11.19
CA GLY A 238 -11.42 -13.77 -12.39
C GLY A 238 -12.87 -14.27 -12.35
N GLU A 239 -13.32 -14.78 -11.20
CA GLU A 239 -14.71 -15.25 -11.04
C GLU A 239 -15.72 -14.10 -10.97
N TRP A 240 -15.34 -13.02 -10.31
CA TRP A 240 -16.22 -11.87 -10.12
C TRP A 240 -16.28 -10.96 -11.34
N ARG A 241 -15.26 -10.99 -12.20
CA ARG A 241 -15.25 -10.23 -13.44
C ARG A 241 -16.56 -10.35 -14.21
N ASP A 242 -17.02 -11.58 -14.45
CA ASP A 242 -18.18 -11.79 -15.32
C ASP A 242 -19.49 -11.28 -14.69
N LYS A 243 -19.55 -11.19 -13.35
CA LYS A 243 -20.68 -10.63 -12.59
C LYS A 243 -20.62 -9.10 -12.51
N LEU A 244 -19.42 -8.53 -12.55
CA LEU A 244 -19.19 -7.10 -12.39
C LEU A 244 -19.15 -6.35 -13.74
N LYS A 245 -18.89 -7.04 -14.87
CA LYS A 245 -18.64 -6.42 -16.18
C LYS A 245 -19.75 -5.50 -16.71
N GLU A 246 -20.99 -5.69 -16.26
CA GLU A 246 -22.15 -4.91 -16.71
C GLU A 246 -22.52 -3.79 -15.73
N LEU A 247 -21.84 -3.72 -14.59
CA LEU A 247 -22.10 -2.72 -13.57
C LEU A 247 -21.32 -1.44 -13.88
N PRO A 248 -21.89 -0.26 -13.58
CA PRO A 248 -21.14 0.97 -13.60
C PRO A 248 -20.07 0.95 -12.49
N PRO A 249 -18.97 1.70 -12.63
CA PRO A 249 -17.82 1.60 -11.75
C PRO A 249 -18.10 1.92 -10.28
N GLU A 250 -18.96 2.89 -10.00
CA GLU A 250 -19.40 3.19 -8.63
C GLU A 250 -20.09 1.99 -7.98
N GLU A 251 -20.83 1.20 -8.76
CA GLU A 251 -21.45 -0.03 -8.28
C GLU A 251 -20.42 -1.16 -8.13
N VAL A 252 -19.43 -1.26 -9.01
CA VAL A 252 -18.31 -2.21 -8.84
C VAL A 252 -17.60 -1.99 -7.50
N VAL A 253 -17.33 -0.73 -7.13
CA VAL A 253 -16.74 -0.38 -5.82
C VAL A 253 -17.65 -0.79 -4.68
N ARG A 254 -18.94 -0.49 -4.77
CA ARG A 254 -19.94 -0.82 -3.74
C ARG A 254 -20.10 -2.33 -3.56
N GLU A 255 -20.27 -3.07 -4.65
CA GLU A 255 -20.44 -4.53 -4.64
C GLU A 255 -19.16 -5.22 -4.13
N THR A 256 -17.99 -4.74 -4.53
CA THR A 256 -16.72 -5.28 -4.00
C THR A 256 -16.58 -5.04 -2.50
N ALA A 257 -16.93 -3.84 -2.01
CA ALA A 257 -16.91 -3.55 -0.58
C ALA A 257 -17.92 -4.42 0.19
N PHE A 258 -19.14 -4.57 -0.35
CA PHE A 258 -20.17 -5.44 0.22
C PHE A 258 -19.72 -6.90 0.29
N LEU A 259 -19.12 -7.39 -0.78
CA LEU A 259 -18.57 -8.73 -0.85
C LEU A 259 -17.47 -8.96 0.20
N VAL A 260 -16.55 -8.00 0.35
CA VAL A 260 -15.49 -8.10 1.35
C VAL A 260 -16.14 -8.17 2.73
N GLN A 261 -17.09 -7.28 3.01
CA GLN A 261 -17.82 -7.23 4.28
C GLN A 261 -18.65 -8.49 4.58
N THR A 262 -19.17 -9.17 3.56
CA THR A 262 -20.08 -10.31 3.76
C THR A 262 -19.39 -11.67 3.68
N GLU A 263 -18.31 -11.80 2.91
CA GLU A 263 -17.61 -13.07 2.73
C GLU A 263 -16.27 -13.11 3.47
N ILE A 264 -15.51 -12.01 3.39
CA ILE A 264 -14.13 -11.99 3.87
C ILE A 264 -14.07 -11.56 5.34
N VAL A 265 -14.83 -10.54 5.74
CA VAL A 265 -14.80 -10.01 7.11
C VAL A 265 -15.28 -11.01 8.16
N PRO A 266 -16.45 -11.67 8.01
CA PRO A 266 -16.93 -12.58 9.05
C PRO A 266 -15.93 -13.71 9.30
N ALA A 267 -15.35 -14.21 8.22
CA ALA A 267 -14.37 -15.27 8.31
C ALA A 267 -13.03 -14.79 8.88
N LEU A 268 -12.60 -13.55 8.59
CA LEU A 268 -11.46 -12.92 9.28
C LEU A 268 -11.75 -12.69 10.77
N ASP A 269 -12.98 -12.36 11.16
CA ASP A 269 -13.36 -12.08 12.55
C ASP A 269 -13.45 -13.35 13.39
N GLU A 270 -14.04 -14.42 12.87
CA GLU A 270 -14.05 -15.74 13.52
C GLU A 270 -12.62 -16.26 13.73
N LEU A 271 -11.73 -15.99 12.77
CA LEU A 271 -10.32 -16.31 12.89
C LEU A 271 -9.55 -15.37 13.82
N ARG A 272 -9.87 -14.08 13.85
CA ARG A 272 -9.33 -13.13 14.83
C ARG A 272 -9.68 -13.57 16.24
N GLN A 273 -10.90 -14.04 16.49
CA GLN A 273 -11.31 -14.58 17.79
C GLN A 273 -10.50 -15.84 18.17
N LEU A 274 -10.15 -16.67 17.19
CA LEU A 274 -9.28 -17.84 17.38
C LEU A 274 -7.79 -17.47 17.58
N ALA A 275 -7.35 -16.36 16.97
CA ALA A 275 -5.97 -15.88 16.99
C ALA A 275 -5.67 -14.80 18.05
N SER A 276 -6.70 -14.26 18.72
CA SER A 276 -6.60 -13.23 19.77
C SER A 276 -6.10 -13.79 21.10
N ASP A 277 -5.01 -14.57 21.05
CA ASP A 277 -4.15 -14.82 22.20
C ASP A 277 -3.20 -13.60 22.33
N PRO A 278 -3.39 -12.72 23.34
CA PRO A 278 -2.54 -11.55 23.54
C PRO A 278 -1.07 -11.89 23.81
N ALA A 279 -0.74 -13.15 24.09
CA ALA A 279 0.64 -13.62 24.24
C ALA A 279 1.35 -13.97 22.92
N ARG A 280 0.74 -13.70 21.75
CA ARG A 280 1.37 -13.94 20.43
C ARG A 280 2.04 -12.67 19.86
N PRO A 281 3.30 -12.75 19.38
CA PRO A 281 3.92 -11.65 18.65
C PRO A 281 3.07 -11.18 17.46
N TRP A 282 3.01 -9.87 17.23
CA TRP A 282 2.13 -9.28 16.20
C TRP A 282 2.43 -9.79 14.79
N TYR A 283 3.70 -10.03 14.47
CA TYR A 283 4.09 -10.51 13.13
C TYR A 283 3.44 -11.86 12.85
N LYS A 284 3.39 -12.78 13.84
CA LYS A 284 2.67 -14.06 13.73
C LYS A 284 1.18 -13.87 13.51
N ARG A 285 0.54 -12.93 14.21
CA ARG A 285 -0.88 -12.61 14.02
C ARG A 285 -1.16 -12.11 12.60
N ALA A 286 -0.29 -11.28 12.05
CA ALA A 286 -0.40 -10.82 10.67
C ALA A 286 -0.09 -11.94 9.65
N VAL A 287 0.88 -12.82 9.92
CA VAL A 287 1.15 -14.03 9.11
C VAL A 287 -0.09 -14.91 9.04
N ASP A 288 -0.66 -15.21 10.20
CA ASP A 288 -1.84 -16.06 10.35
C ASP A 288 -3.00 -15.44 9.57
N GLY A 289 -3.26 -14.14 9.76
CA GLY A 289 -4.27 -13.41 8.99
C GLY A 289 -4.09 -13.50 7.46
N ILE A 290 -2.85 -13.40 6.96
CA ILE A 290 -2.58 -13.51 5.51
C ILE A 290 -2.73 -14.94 5.00
N LYS A 291 -2.16 -15.92 5.69
CA LYS A 291 -2.31 -17.35 5.33
C LYS A 291 -3.79 -17.74 5.33
N MET A 292 -4.52 -17.21 6.29
CA MET A 292 -5.95 -17.41 6.43
C MET A 292 -6.72 -16.75 5.31
N ALA A 293 -6.51 -15.46 5.02
CA ALA A 293 -7.17 -14.78 3.92
C ALA A 293 -6.95 -15.52 2.58
N ALA A 294 -5.74 -16.05 2.36
CA ALA A 294 -5.43 -16.88 1.19
C ALA A 294 -6.22 -18.21 1.18
N ALA A 295 -6.32 -18.89 2.33
CA ALA A 295 -7.08 -20.12 2.49
C ALA A 295 -8.59 -19.89 2.36
N LEU A 296 -9.09 -18.79 2.89
CA LEU A 296 -10.48 -18.33 2.84
C LEU A 296 -10.92 -18.06 1.41
N ALA A 297 -10.16 -17.22 0.70
CA ALA A 297 -10.43 -16.93 -0.69
C ALA A 297 -10.36 -18.22 -1.54
N GLY A 298 -9.52 -19.19 -1.19
CA GLY A 298 -9.54 -20.51 -1.84
C GLY A 298 -10.75 -21.38 -1.47
N ALA A 299 -11.22 -21.32 -0.23
CA ALA A 299 -12.30 -22.14 0.27
C ALA A 299 -13.68 -21.64 -0.19
N CYS A 300 -13.93 -20.32 -0.15
CA CYS A 300 -15.14 -19.69 -0.67
C CYS A 300 -15.41 -20.01 -2.15
N MET A 301 -14.38 -20.40 -2.90
CA MET A 301 -14.46 -20.79 -4.31
C MET A 301 -14.81 -22.27 -4.54
N MET A 302 -14.55 -23.17 -3.58
CA MET A 302 -14.52 -24.62 -3.81
C MET A 302 -15.70 -25.40 -3.20
N ALA A 303 -16.51 -24.77 -2.35
CA ALA A 303 -17.59 -25.48 -1.64
C ALA A 303 -18.78 -24.58 -1.31
N ASP A 304 -19.92 -25.23 -1.01
CA ASP A 304 -21.03 -24.65 -0.26
C ASP A 304 -20.48 -23.85 0.94
N LYS A 305 -20.93 -22.61 1.15
CA LYS A 305 -20.24 -21.63 2.02
C LYS A 305 -19.92 -22.17 3.42
N GLU A 306 -20.80 -23.02 3.95
CA GLU A 306 -20.66 -23.70 5.24
C GLU A 306 -19.55 -24.76 5.25
N LYS A 307 -19.36 -25.50 4.15
CA LYS A 307 -18.34 -26.55 4.01
C LYS A 307 -16.95 -25.97 3.71
N ALA A 308 -16.91 -24.87 2.97
CA ALA A 308 -15.69 -24.10 2.71
C ALA A 308 -15.05 -23.62 4.02
N PHE A 309 -15.86 -23.02 4.88
CA PHE A 309 -15.43 -22.53 6.17
C PHE A 309 -14.95 -23.66 7.10
N GLY A 310 -15.69 -24.77 7.16
CA GLY A 310 -15.28 -25.96 7.90
C GLY A 310 -13.96 -26.58 7.42
N ALA A 311 -13.74 -26.65 6.10
CA ALA A 311 -12.49 -27.15 5.53
C ALA A 311 -11.31 -26.20 5.79
N MET A 312 -11.55 -24.89 5.77
CA MET A 312 -10.55 -23.89 6.13
C MET A 312 -10.15 -24.00 7.61
N LEU A 313 -11.13 -24.06 8.53
CA LEU A 313 -10.86 -24.25 9.96
C LEU A 313 -10.10 -25.55 10.21
N ALA A 314 -10.47 -26.63 9.53
CA ALA A 314 -9.78 -27.92 9.62
C ALA A 314 -8.34 -27.86 9.07
N ALA A 315 -8.08 -27.09 8.01
CA ALA A 315 -6.74 -26.90 7.45
C ALA A 315 -5.88 -25.93 8.28
N ALA A 316 -6.50 -24.96 8.96
CA ALA A 316 -5.81 -24.01 9.83
C ALA A 316 -5.54 -24.58 11.23
N ALA A 317 -6.39 -25.49 11.72
CA ALA A 317 -6.29 -26.08 13.06
C ALA A 317 -4.91 -26.69 13.38
N PRO A 318 -4.25 -27.49 12.51
CA PRO A 318 -2.92 -28.02 12.80
C PRO A 318 -1.84 -26.93 12.98
N MET A 319 -1.95 -25.81 12.27
CA MET A 319 -1.04 -24.67 12.41
C MET A 319 -1.22 -23.96 13.77
N PHE A 320 -2.43 -23.98 14.32
CA PHE A 320 -2.69 -23.48 15.67
C PHE A 320 -2.16 -24.44 16.77
N PHE A 321 -2.39 -25.74 16.64
CA PHE A 321 -2.02 -26.73 17.67
C PHE A 321 -0.51 -26.93 17.78
N THR A 322 0.21 -26.97 16.66
CA THR A 322 1.69 -27.07 16.64
C THR A 322 2.38 -25.89 17.34
N GLU A 323 1.79 -24.69 17.28
CA GLU A 323 2.31 -23.53 18.02
C GLU A 323 1.93 -23.49 19.51
N VAL A 324 0.78 -24.07 19.89
CA VAL A 324 0.38 -24.21 21.30
C VAL A 324 1.28 -25.24 22.00
N GLU A 325 1.60 -26.36 21.34
CA GLU A 325 2.56 -27.35 21.84
C GLU A 325 3.99 -26.77 21.93
N ALA A 326 4.45 -26.02 20.92
CA ALA A 326 5.75 -25.34 20.94
C ALA A 326 5.85 -24.23 22.01
N LYS A 327 4.72 -23.68 22.48
CA LYS A 327 4.64 -22.71 23.59
C LYS A 327 4.65 -23.38 24.97
N GLY A 328 4.17 -24.62 25.09
CA GLY A 328 4.30 -25.41 26.32
C GLY A 328 5.76 -25.46 26.78
N ASP A 329 6.68 -25.69 25.85
CA ASP A 329 8.12 -25.72 26.10
C ASP A 329 8.75 -24.33 26.32
N LYS A 330 8.37 -23.32 25.53
CA LYS A 330 8.97 -21.96 25.63
C LYS A 330 8.52 -21.16 26.85
N SER A 331 7.31 -21.42 27.36
CA SER A 331 6.81 -20.75 28.57
C SER A 331 7.60 -21.14 29.83
N GLN A 332 8.18 -22.35 29.88
CA GLN A 332 9.09 -22.76 30.94
C GLN A 332 10.47 -22.09 30.84
N THR A 333 10.93 -21.78 29.62
CA THR A 333 12.22 -21.12 29.40
C THR A 333 12.16 -19.61 29.68
N VAL A 334 11.04 -18.94 29.36
CA VAL A 334 10.87 -17.49 29.57
C VAL A 334 10.63 -17.13 31.05
N ARG A 335 10.15 -18.06 31.89
CA ARG A 335 10.07 -17.86 33.36
C ARG A 335 11.44 -17.68 34.04
N ARG A 336 12.55 -17.87 33.33
CA ARG A 336 13.93 -17.71 33.85
C ARG A 336 14.68 -16.46 33.37
N SER A 337 14.08 -15.59 32.55
CA SER A 337 14.73 -14.37 32.07
C SER A 337 14.06 -13.12 32.63
N ASP A 338 14.83 -12.25 33.31
CA ASP A 338 14.47 -11.05 34.09
C ASP A 338 13.72 -9.90 33.36
N LEU A 339 12.99 -10.18 32.28
CA LEU A 339 12.20 -9.19 31.53
C LEU A 339 10.81 -8.90 32.11
N TYR A 340 10.50 -9.41 33.31
CA TYR A 340 9.18 -9.28 33.92
C TYR A 340 8.89 -7.87 34.51
N TYR A 341 9.88 -6.99 34.61
CA TYR A 341 9.72 -5.68 35.26
C TYR A 341 9.27 -4.52 34.35
N LEU A 342 9.31 -4.67 33.02
CA LEU A 342 8.95 -3.56 32.10
C LEU A 342 7.47 -3.50 31.71
N LEU A 343 6.70 -4.56 31.94
CA LEU A 343 5.27 -4.60 31.57
C LEU A 343 4.31 -4.11 32.67
N LYS A 344 4.82 -3.73 33.86
CA LYS A 344 3.98 -3.22 34.96
C LYS A 344 3.93 -1.70 35.07
N LEU A 345 4.82 -0.97 34.41
CA LEU A 345 4.88 0.50 34.49
C LEU A 345 3.89 1.23 33.57
N GLN A 346 3.21 0.54 32.65
CA GLN A 346 2.21 1.14 31.76
C GLN A 346 0.75 1.10 32.29
N ARG A 347 0.53 0.72 33.56
CA ARG A 347 -0.81 0.73 34.18
C ARG A 347 -1.00 1.75 35.31
N VAL A 348 -0.03 2.63 35.54
CA VAL A 348 -0.22 3.80 36.40
C VAL A 348 0.43 4.99 35.71
N GLY A 349 -0.40 5.83 35.12
CA GLY A 349 -0.05 7.02 34.34
C GLY A 349 -1.27 7.56 33.65
#